data_AF-A0ABD2K370-F1
#
_entry.id   AF-A0ABD2K370-F1
#
_cell.length_a   1.000
_cell.length_b   1.000
_cell.length_c   1.000
_cell.angle_alpha   90.00
_cell.angle_beta   90.00
_cell.angle_gamma   90.00
#
_symmetry.space_group_name_H-M   'P 1'
#
loop_
_entity.id
_entity.type
_entity.pdbx_description
1 polymer ?
#
loop_
_entity_poly.entity_id
_entity_poly.type
_entity_poly.pdbx_seq_one_letter_code
_entity_poly.pdbx_strand_id
1 'polypeptide(L)'
;MATSLFVKRMMANACCFGLLLLYVMFGGLLLLRFERGQSERAKDELIRRKTECIRHFLRYQSDGIFNGTDRSNESAAKAPTLISAAERITEHCLFGIVDPAEGRRRQTWNFRNAILYGFGILTTLGECETGESAGPF
;
A
#
# COMPACT_ATOMS: atom_id res chain seq x y z
N MET A 1 -49.11 2.20 -30.24
CA MET A 1 -47.99 3.18 -30.23
C MET A 1 -47.24 3.25 -28.89
N ALA A 2 -47.92 3.21 -27.74
CA ALA A 2 -47.26 3.34 -26.41
C ALA A 2 -46.18 2.27 -26.11
N THR A 3 -46.39 1.02 -26.54
CA THR A 3 -45.43 -0.08 -26.36
C THR A 3 -44.11 0.14 -27.12
N SER A 4 -44.15 0.78 -28.30
CA SER A 4 -42.93 1.05 -29.09
C SER A 4 -42.07 2.15 -28.46
N LEU A 5 -42.68 3.14 -27.81
CA LEU A 5 -41.96 4.18 -27.07
C LEU A 5 -41.30 3.62 -25.80
N PHE A 6 -41.98 2.71 -25.09
CA PHE A 6 -41.43 2.06 -23.90
C PHE A 6 -40.21 1.19 -24.25
N VAL A 7 -40.30 0.38 -25.29
CA VAL A 7 -39.18 -0.48 -25.76
C VAL A 7 -37.99 0.36 -26.22
N LYS A 8 -38.22 1.46 -26.94
CA LYS A 8 -37.16 2.39 -27.36
C LYS A 8 -36.44 3.02 -26.16
N ARG A 9 -37.19 3.44 -25.14
CA ARG A 9 -36.62 4.01 -23.91
C ARG A 9 -35.81 2.96 -23.13
N MET A 10 -36.31 1.74 -23.01
CA MET A 10 -35.60 0.64 -22.36
C MET A 10 -34.31 0.29 -23.11
N MET A 11 -34.34 0.22 -24.45
CA MET A 11 -33.15 -0.02 -25.26
C MET A 11 -32.12 1.09 -25.16
N ALA A 12 -32.55 2.36 -25.19
CA ALA A 12 -31.66 3.49 -25.01
C ALA A 12 -30.99 3.44 -23.64
N ASN A 13 -31.75 3.16 -22.57
CA ASN A 13 -31.21 3.09 -21.21
C ASN A 13 -30.25 1.91 -21.03
N ALA A 14 -30.58 0.75 -21.62
CA ALA A 14 -29.71 -0.42 -21.63
C ALA A 14 -28.40 -0.16 -22.41
N CYS A 15 -28.48 0.53 -23.56
CA CYS A 15 -27.29 0.97 -24.30
C CYS A 15 -26.44 1.94 -23.50
N CYS A 16 -27.05 2.95 -22.87
CA CYS A 16 -26.33 3.89 -22.01
C CYS A 16 -25.62 3.18 -20.87
N PHE A 17 -26.30 2.25 -20.19
CA PHE A 17 -25.71 1.47 -19.11
C PHE A 17 -24.55 0.58 -19.62
N GLY A 18 -24.72 -0.06 -20.77
CA GLY A 18 -23.66 -0.86 -21.41
C GLY A 18 -22.42 -0.04 -21.78
N LEU A 19 -22.62 1.15 -22.35
CA LEU A 19 -21.52 2.07 -22.68
C LEU A 19 -20.81 2.58 -21.42
N LEU A 20 -21.56 2.89 -20.35
CA LEU A 20 -20.98 3.27 -19.06
C LEU A 20 -20.12 2.15 -18.46
N LEU A 21 -20.60 0.90 -18.51
CA LEU A 21 -19.83 -0.25 -18.06
C LEU A 21 -18.54 -0.42 -18.88
N LEU A 22 -18.62 -0.34 -20.21
CA LEU A 22 -17.43 -0.42 -21.07
C LEU A 22 -16.44 0.71 -20.78
N TYR A 23 -16.93 1.92 -20.54
CA TYR A 23 -16.10 3.08 -20.19
C TYR A 23 -15.36 2.85 -18.86
N VAL A 24 -16.06 2.38 -17.81
CA VAL A 24 -15.44 2.07 -16.51
C VAL A 24 -14.39 0.96 -16.66
N MET A 25 -14.71 -0.10 -17.40
CA MET A 25 -13.80 -1.23 -17.60
C MET A 25 -12.54 -0.80 -18.36
N PHE A 26 -12.69 -0.02 -19.42
CA PHE A 26 -11.58 0.52 -20.19
C PHE A 26 -10.73 1.50 -19.38
N GLY A 27 -11.36 2.43 -18.65
CA GLY A 27 -10.67 3.34 -17.75
C GLY A 27 -9.90 2.60 -16.65
N GLY A 28 -10.51 1.58 -16.05
CA GLY A 28 -9.87 0.72 -15.05
C GLY A 28 -8.66 -0.05 -15.62
N LEU A 29 -8.73 -0.53 -16.86
CA LEU A 29 -7.59 -1.17 -17.54
C LEU A 29 -6.44 -0.19 -17.78
N LEU A 30 -6.75 1.03 -18.24
CA LEU A 30 -5.74 2.06 -18.45
C LEU A 30 -5.06 2.43 -17.12
N LEU A 31 -5.85 2.72 -16.08
CA LEU A 31 -5.33 3.01 -14.74
C LEU A 31 -4.46 1.87 -14.22
N LEU A 32 -4.93 0.63 -14.33
CA LEU A 32 -4.14 -0.53 -13.95
C LEU A 32 -2.80 -0.59 -14.72
N ARG A 33 -2.81 -0.30 -16.03
CA ARG A 33 -1.59 -0.41 -16.83
C ARG A 33 -0.54 0.65 -16.48
N PHE A 34 -0.97 1.86 -16.19
CA PHE A 34 -0.09 2.99 -15.87
C PHE A 34 0.34 2.99 -14.40
N GLU A 35 -0.60 2.86 -13.47
CA GLU A 35 -0.33 3.00 -12.04
C GLU A 35 0.37 1.78 -11.45
N ARG A 36 0.11 0.57 -11.99
CA ARG A 36 0.73 -0.65 -11.47
C ARG A 36 2.24 -0.60 -11.54
N GLY A 37 2.81 -0.07 -12.63
CA GLY A 37 4.26 0.02 -12.78
C GLY A 37 4.91 0.98 -11.78
N GLN A 38 4.26 2.10 -11.47
CA GLN A 38 4.74 3.04 -10.45
C GLN A 38 4.58 2.46 -9.04
N SER A 39 3.45 1.79 -8.78
CA SER A 39 3.17 1.14 -7.49
C SER A 39 4.17 0.03 -7.18
N GLU A 40 4.53 -0.80 -8.17
CA GLU A 40 5.53 -1.86 -7.98
C GLU A 40 6.91 -1.26 -7.66
N ARG A 41 7.35 -0.21 -8.39
CA ARG A 41 8.61 0.49 -8.09
C ARG A 41 8.63 1.13 -6.70
N ALA A 42 7.52 1.76 -6.29
CA ALA A 42 7.41 2.35 -4.96
C ALA A 42 7.48 1.29 -3.86
N LYS A 43 6.85 0.12 -4.07
CA LYS A 43 6.95 -1.02 -3.15
C LYS A 43 8.38 -1.55 -3.08
N ASP A 44 9.04 -1.70 -4.21
CA ASP A 44 10.41 -2.20 -4.26
C ASP A 44 11.38 -1.25 -3.55
N GLU A 45 11.24 0.07 -3.76
CA GLU A 45 12.06 1.07 -3.07
C GLU A 45 11.79 1.07 -1.56
N LEU A 46 10.53 0.92 -1.13
CA LEU A 46 10.19 0.80 0.29
C LEU A 46 10.79 -0.47 0.91
N ILE A 47 10.66 -1.62 0.23
CA ILE A 47 11.26 -2.88 0.68
C ILE A 47 12.78 -2.74 0.74
N ARG A 48 13.39 -2.08 -0.25
CA ARG A 48 14.83 -1.81 -0.29
C ARG A 48 15.28 -1.00 0.91
N ARG A 49 14.61 0.12 1.22
CA ARG A 49 14.91 0.97 2.38
C ARG A 49 14.76 0.23 3.71
N LYS A 50 13.68 -0.55 3.88
CA LYS A 50 13.48 -1.37 5.09
C LYS A 50 14.59 -2.40 5.25
N THR A 51 14.93 -3.10 4.17
CA THR A 51 15.99 -4.11 4.17
C THR A 51 17.36 -3.48 4.45
N GLU A 52 17.63 -2.30 3.91
CA GLU A 52 18.87 -1.56 4.13
C GLU A 52 19.00 -1.10 5.58
N CYS A 53 17.92 -0.59 6.20
CA CYS A 53 17.88 -0.29 7.62
C CYS A 53 18.19 -1.52 8.49
N ILE A 54 17.54 -2.66 8.20
CA ILE A 54 17.78 -3.91 8.92
C ILE A 54 19.24 -4.35 8.78
N ARG A 55 19.81 -4.30 7.57
CA ARG A 55 21.22 -4.65 7.34
C ARG A 55 22.18 -3.74 8.10
N HIS A 56 21.92 -2.44 8.11
CA HIS A 56 22.75 -1.47 8.84
C HIS A 56 22.70 -1.74 10.35
N PHE A 57 21.51 -1.98 10.90
CA PHE A 57 21.33 -2.30 12.31
C PHE A 57 22.04 -3.60 12.71
N LEU A 58 21.91 -4.65 11.89
CA LEU A 58 22.56 -5.95 12.13
C LEU A 58 24.10 -5.86 12.05
N ARG A 59 24.65 -5.08 11.12
CA ARG A 59 26.11 -4.87 11.03
C ARG A 59 26.64 -4.14 12.25
N TYR A 60 25.99 -3.05 12.66
CA TYR A 60 26.37 -2.29 13.85
C TYR A 60 26.36 -3.17 15.12
N GLN A 61 25.36 -4.03 15.26
CA GLN A 61 25.27 -4.97 16.38
C GLN A 61 26.32 -6.09 16.32
N SER A 62 26.62 -6.60 15.13
CA SER A 62 27.63 -7.66 14.92
C SER A 62 29.05 -7.17 15.19
N ASP A 63 29.40 -5.95 14.75
CA ASP A 63 30.75 -5.39 14.92
C ASP A 63 31.04 -5.04 16.39
N GLY A 64 30.01 -4.68 17.17
CA GLY A 64 30.11 -4.51 18.63
C GLY A 64 30.31 -5.81 19.41
N ILE A 65 29.97 -6.96 18.84
CA ILE A 65 30.16 -8.29 19.46
C ILE A 65 31.54 -8.87 19.11
N PHE A 66 32.11 -8.53 17.95
CA PHE A 66 33.36 -9.13 17.46
C PHE A 66 34.64 -8.36 17.81
N ASN A 67 34.55 -7.09 18.23
CA ASN A 67 35.71 -6.31 18.69
C ASN A 67 35.97 -6.38 20.21
N GLY A 68 35.26 -7.27 20.92
CA GLY A 68 35.41 -7.51 22.35
C GLY A 68 36.53 -8.50 22.68
N THR A 69 37.74 -8.28 22.17
CA THR A 69 38.93 -8.78 22.88
C THR A 69 39.30 -7.77 23.94
N ASP A 70 39.09 -8.23 25.17
CA ASP A 70 39.69 -7.83 26.44
C ASP A 70 38.89 -7.02 27.47
N ARG A 71 38.87 -7.65 28.65
CA ARG A 71 38.80 -7.13 30.03
C ARG A 71 37.43 -6.94 30.68
N SER A 72 37.06 -8.01 31.40
CA SER A 72 36.89 -8.00 32.87
C SER A 72 36.25 -6.75 33.49
N ASN A 73 34.95 -6.84 33.77
CA ASN A 73 34.42 -6.71 35.13
C ASN A 73 32.89 -6.83 35.09
N GLU A 74 32.42 -7.90 35.71
CA GLU A 74 31.25 -7.96 36.60
C GLU A 74 30.34 -6.72 36.62
N SER A 75 29.49 -6.65 35.60
CA SER A 75 28.21 -5.95 35.61
C SER A 75 27.44 -6.60 34.47
N ALA A 76 26.32 -7.22 34.77
CA ALA A 76 25.46 -7.89 33.81
C ALA A 76 24.88 -6.91 32.78
N ALA A 77 25.73 -6.41 31.87
CA ALA A 77 25.36 -5.74 30.63
C ALA A 77 24.79 -6.83 29.72
N LYS A 78 23.55 -7.19 30.04
CA LYS A 78 22.64 -8.08 29.35
C LYS A 78 22.96 -8.04 27.85
N ALA A 79 23.67 -9.06 27.36
CA ALA A 79 23.79 -9.28 25.93
C ALA A 79 22.35 -9.20 25.38
N PRO A 80 22.05 -8.31 24.42
CA PRO A 80 20.69 -8.11 23.97
C PRO A 80 20.18 -9.46 23.48
N THR A 81 19.17 -10.01 24.18
CA THR A 81 18.55 -11.25 23.76
C THR A 81 18.01 -11.05 22.36
N LEU A 82 18.10 -12.07 21.51
CA LEU A 82 17.67 -12.01 20.10
C LEU A 82 16.26 -11.40 19.94
N ILE A 83 15.40 -11.66 20.95
CA ILE A 83 14.05 -11.13 21.09
C ILE A 83 14.03 -9.60 21.23
N SER A 84 14.87 -9.01 22.09
CA SER A 84 14.96 -7.54 22.27
C SER A 84 15.56 -6.81 21.06
N ALA A 85 16.43 -7.47 20.31
CA ALA A 85 16.97 -6.94 19.06
C ALA A 85 15.90 -6.95 17.94
N ALA A 86 15.13 -8.05 17.83
CA ALA A 86 14.03 -8.16 16.89
C ALA A 86 12.93 -7.11 17.15
N GLU A 87 12.61 -6.84 18.42
CA GLU A 87 11.65 -5.80 18.82
C GLU A 87 12.11 -4.40 18.38
N ARG A 88 13.37 -4.03 18.68
CA ARG A 88 13.96 -2.75 18.24
C ARG A 88 14.04 -2.61 16.72
N ILE A 89 14.39 -3.67 16.00
CA ILE A 89 14.40 -3.66 14.53
C ILE A 89 12.99 -3.39 14.00
N THR A 90 11.97 -4.00 14.60
CA THR A 90 10.59 -3.84 14.17
C THR A 90 10.09 -2.41 14.43
N GLU A 91 10.32 -1.86 15.62
CA GLU A 91 9.94 -0.49 15.93
C GLU A 91 10.66 0.53 15.05
N HIS A 92 11.97 0.40 14.89
CA HIS A 92 12.78 1.44 14.24
C HIS A 92 12.80 1.32 12.70
N CYS A 93 12.95 0.12 12.16
CA CYS A 93 13.07 -0.09 10.71
C CYS A 93 11.74 -0.43 10.03
N LEU A 94 10.79 -1.10 10.70
CA LEU A 94 9.50 -1.41 10.09
C LEU A 94 8.44 -0.33 10.33
N PHE A 95 8.35 0.21 11.55
CA PHE A 95 7.36 1.23 11.89
C PHE A 95 7.90 2.66 11.77
N GLY A 96 9.18 2.91 12.05
CA GLY A 96 9.79 4.24 11.95
C GLY A 96 10.02 4.77 10.52
N ILE A 97 10.16 3.88 9.52
CA ILE A 97 10.36 4.25 8.10
C ILE A 97 9.03 4.43 7.37
N VAL A 98 7.95 3.85 7.89
CA VAL A 98 6.63 3.93 7.29
C VAL A 98 5.97 5.20 7.81
N ASP A 99 5.84 6.21 6.95
CA ASP A 99 4.92 7.31 7.22
C ASP A 99 3.56 6.72 7.63
N PRO A 100 2.89 7.18 8.70
CA PRO A 100 1.59 6.66 9.12
C PRO A 100 0.52 6.78 8.02
N ALA A 101 0.76 7.62 7.01
CA ALA A 101 -0.01 7.71 5.76
C ALA A 101 0.26 6.52 4.80
N GLU A 102 1.50 6.02 4.71
CA GLU A 102 1.91 4.96 3.79
C GLU A 102 1.42 3.57 4.26
N GLY A 103 1.33 3.36 5.57
CA GLY A 103 0.72 2.16 6.16
C GLY A 103 -0.77 2.03 5.86
N ARG A 104 -1.46 3.16 5.65
CA ARG A 104 -2.84 3.27 5.17
C ARG A 104 -2.94 3.14 3.64
N ARG A 105 -1.94 3.60 2.89
CA ARG A 105 -1.81 3.42 1.43
C ARG A 105 -1.41 2.01 0.99
N ARG A 106 -2.00 0.96 1.55
CA ARG A 106 -1.94 -0.39 0.94
C ARG A 106 -2.85 -0.48 -0.29
N GLN A 107 -2.76 0.50 -1.20
CA GLN A 107 -3.43 0.42 -2.48
C GLN A 107 -2.70 -0.61 -3.34
N THR A 108 -3.23 -1.83 -3.34
CA THR A 108 -2.82 -2.86 -4.27
C THR A 108 -3.56 -2.63 -5.59
N TRP A 109 -2.80 -2.28 -6.64
CA TRP A 109 -3.35 -2.11 -7.98
C TRP A 109 -3.66 -3.46 -8.61
N ASN A 110 -4.87 -3.93 -8.35
CA ASN A 110 -5.48 -5.09 -8.97
C ASN A 110 -6.64 -4.63 -9.87
N PHE A 111 -7.02 -5.45 -10.85
CA PHE A 111 -8.09 -5.11 -11.79
C PHE A 111 -9.39 -4.65 -11.10
N ARG A 112 -9.81 -5.36 -10.05
CA ARG A 112 -10.98 -5.01 -9.24
C ARG A 112 -10.85 -3.62 -8.60
N ASN A 113 -9.69 -3.32 -8.02
CA ASN A 113 -9.45 -2.05 -7.33
C ASN A 113 -9.36 -0.90 -8.33
N ALA A 114 -8.78 -1.12 -9.52
CA ALA A 114 -8.71 -0.12 -10.57
C ALA A 114 -10.10 0.22 -11.14
N ILE A 115 -10.99 -0.78 -11.27
CA ILE A 115 -12.39 -0.57 -11.66
C ILE A 115 -13.14 0.21 -10.58
N LEU A 116 -13.01 -0.18 -9.31
CA LEU A 116 -13.65 0.51 -8.19
C LEU A 116 -13.17 1.96 -8.08
N TYR A 117 -11.88 2.19 -8.27
CA TYR A 117 -11.29 3.52 -8.31
C TYR A 117 -11.82 4.36 -9.47
N GLY A 118 -11.88 3.79 -10.68
CA GLY A 118 -12.49 4.44 -11.85
C GLY A 118 -13.98 4.76 -11.65
N PHE A 119 -14.72 3.88 -10.97
CA PHE A 119 -16.10 4.12 -10.57
C PHE A 119 -16.23 5.25 -9.54
N GLY A 120 -15.32 5.31 -8.56
CA GLY A 120 -15.24 6.40 -7.58
C GLY A 120 -15.00 7.77 -8.22
N ILE A 121 -14.14 7.84 -9.24
CA ILE A 121 -13.92 9.06 -10.05
C ILE A 121 -15.22 9.48 -10.75
N LEU A 122 -15.89 8.54 -11.42
CA LEU A 122 -17.11 8.81 -12.17
C LEU A 122 -18.28 9.25 -11.29
N THR A 123 -18.37 8.69 -10.09
CA THR A 123 -19.43 9.02 -9.13
C THR A 123 -19.09 10.22 -8.27
N THR A 124 -17.90 10.82 -8.44
CA THR A 124 -17.36 11.89 -7.59
C THR A 124 -17.34 11.55 -6.10
N LEU A 125 -17.45 10.25 -5.77
CA LEU A 125 -17.33 9.75 -4.40
C LEU A 125 -15.89 9.79 -3.90
N GLY A 126 -14.94 10.17 -4.77
CA GLY A 126 -13.51 10.24 -4.49
C GLY A 126 -13.27 10.67 -3.05
N GLU A 127 -12.94 9.69 -2.21
CA GLU A 127 -12.57 9.93 -0.83
C GLU A 127 -11.26 10.72 -0.88
N CYS A 128 -11.37 12.05 -0.88
CA CYS A 128 -10.30 12.90 -0.42
C CYS A 128 -10.17 12.60 1.06
N GLU A 129 -9.25 11.70 1.44
CA GLU A 129 -8.80 11.57 2.83
C GLU A 129 -8.15 12.91 3.27
N THR A 130 -8.97 13.92 3.53
CA THR A 130 -8.66 14.92 4.54
C THR A 130 -8.74 14.20 5.86
N GLY A 131 -7.63 14.19 6.60
CA GLY A 131 -7.47 13.45 7.85
C GLY A 131 -8.68 13.60 8.78
N GLU A 132 -8.89 12.54 9.57
CA GLU A 132 -10.03 12.27 10.43
C GLU A 132 -11.23 11.56 9.77
N SER A 133 -11.19 10.23 9.97
CA SER A 133 -12.37 9.39 10.20
C SER A 133 -13.20 8.98 8.98
N ALA A 134 -12.99 7.75 8.49
CA ALA A 134 -13.99 6.67 8.60
C ALA A 134 -13.66 5.46 7.72
N GLY A 135 -13.57 4.29 8.37
CA GLY A 135 -14.16 3.06 7.85
C GLY A 135 -13.41 2.27 6.78
N PRO A 136 -13.54 0.93 6.76
CA PRO A 136 -12.80 0.07 5.85
C PRO A 136 -13.56 -0.07 4.53
N PHE A 137 -13.00 0.47 3.44
CA PHE A 137 -13.12 -0.11 2.10
C PHE A 137 -11.80 0.02 1.35
#